data_AF-A0A3P8Z0J5-F1
#
_entry.id   AF-A0A3P8Z0J5-F1
#
_cell.length_a   1.000
_cell.length_b   1.000
_cell.length_c   1.000
_cell.angle_alpha   90.00
_cell.angle_beta   90.00
_cell.angle_gamma   90.00
#
_symmetry.space_group_name_H-M   'P 1'
#
loop_
_entity.id
_entity.type
_entity.pdbx_description
1 polymer ?
#
loop_
_entity_poly.entity_id
_entity_poly.type
_entity_poly.pdbx_seq_one_letter_code
_entity_poly.pdbx_strand_id
1 'polypeptide(L)'
;KMAAATATRFCQQLSSVSDMSPDWTTKEVSTGTTIMAVEYEGGVVIGADSRTTTGAYIANRVTDKLTPIHDRIFCCRSGSAADTQAIADIVTYQLGFHSIELDEAPLVQTAANLFKASCYRYREELMAGIIVAGWDKRRGGQVYTVPVGGMLVRQPVSVGGSGSTYIYGFMDSNYKPNMTKEQCLHLVSGALSLAMERDGSSGGVIRLAAISESGVERQVILGNQLPKWSTA
;
A
#
# COMPACT_ATOMS: atom_id res chain seq x y z
N LYS A 1 18.76 -48.35 36.23
CA LYS A 1 17.74 -47.27 36.38
C LYS A 1 18.17 -45.95 35.70
N MET A 2 18.72 -45.98 34.47
CA MET A 2 19.16 -44.76 33.74
C MET A 2 19.05 -44.88 32.20
N ALA A 3 18.09 -45.65 31.68
CA ALA A 3 17.91 -45.78 30.21
C ALA A 3 16.47 -45.51 29.74
N ALA A 4 15.48 -45.57 30.62
CA ALA A 4 14.07 -45.35 30.26
C ALA A 4 13.62 -43.88 30.29
N ALA A 5 14.47 -42.95 30.76
CA ALA A 5 14.10 -41.53 30.91
C ALA A 5 14.48 -40.66 29.69
N THR A 6 15.35 -41.16 28.80
CA THR A 6 15.88 -40.37 27.67
C THR A 6 15.04 -40.51 26.40
N ALA A 7 14.38 -41.66 26.20
CA ALA A 7 13.53 -41.89 25.03
C ALA A 7 12.20 -41.13 25.09
N THR A 8 11.66 -40.90 26.29
CA THR A 8 10.36 -40.22 26.47
C THR A 8 10.43 -38.72 26.20
N ARG A 9 11.62 -38.10 26.27
CA ARG A 9 11.80 -36.66 25.99
C ARG A 9 11.95 -36.32 24.51
N PHE A 10 12.30 -37.28 23.65
CA PHE A 10 12.45 -37.03 22.21
C PHE A 10 11.11 -37.10 21.47
N CYS A 11 10.12 -37.80 22.02
CA CYS A 11 8.80 -38.00 21.39
C CYS A 11 7.74 -36.97 21.81
N GLN A 12 8.04 -36.08 22.77
CA GLN A 12 7.09 -35.08 23.29
C GLN A 12 7.12 -33.72 22.56
N GLN A 13 7.89 -33.57 21.49
CA GLN A 13 8.08 -32.30 20.77
C GLN A 13 7.38 -32.20 19.41
N LEU A 14 6.51 -33.16 19.06
CA LEU A 14 5.69 -33.11 17.83
C LEU A 14 4.21 -33.27 18.21
N SER A 15 3.66 -32.28 18.91
CA SER A 15 2.27 -32.31 19.41
C SER A 15 1.25 -31.67 18.47
N SER A 16 1.64 -31.25 17.26
CA SER A 16 0.72 -30.59 16.35
C SER A 16 0.95 -30.95 14.88
N VAL A 17 -0.12 -31.25 14.15
CA VAL A 17 -0.08 -31.44 12.68
C VAL A 17 0.40 -30.16 11.98
N SER A 18 0.30 -29.01 12.64
CA SER A 18 0.84 -27.72 12.21
C SER A 18 2.37 -27.64 12.13
N ASP A 19 3.12 -28.49 12.83
CA ASP A 19 4.59 -28.51 12.75
C ASP A 19 5.12 -29.28 11.53
N MET A 20 4.26 -30.03 10.82
CA MET A 20 4.64 -30.78 9.61
C MET A 20 4.27 -30.04 8.32
N SER A 21 3.43 -29.01 8.41
CA SER A 21 3.06 -28.19 7.26
C SER A 21 4.14 -27.12 7.05
N PRO A 22 4.70 -26.98 5.83
CA PRO A 22 5.71 -25.95 5.58
C PRO A 22 5.22 -24.56 6.04
N ASP A 23 6.08 -23.76 6.67
CA ASP A 23 5.77 -22.43 7.22
C ASP A 23 4.94 -21.51 6.29
N TRP A 24 5.04 -21.68 4.98
CA TRP A 24 4.29 -20.93 3.97
C TRP A 24 2.81 -21.31 3.84
N THR A 25 2.38 -22.42 4.45
CA THR A 25 0.96 -22.86 4.50
C THR A 25 0.21 -22.33 5.71
N THR A 26 0.91 -21.87 6.74
CA THR A 26 0.34 -21.45 8.04
C THR A 26 0.58 -19.98 8.38
N LYS A 27 1.59 -19.31 7.78
CA LYS A 27 1.85 -17.89 7.99
C LYS A 27 1.06 -17.01 7.02
N GLU A 28 0.57 -15.87 7.54
CA GLU A 28 0.00 -14.81 6.72
C GLU A 28 0.98 -14.40 5.61
N VAL A 29 0.46 -14.30 4.38
CA VAL A 29 1.23 -13.86 3.22
C VAL A 29 1.44 -12.35 3.35
N SER A 30 2.52 -11.97 4.04
CA SER A 30 3.00 -10.59 4.01
C SER A 30 3.62 -10.31 2.64
N THR A 31 2.88 -9.56 1.82
CA THR A 31 3.33 -9.16 0.49
C THR A 31 4.12 -7.86 0.63
N GLY A 32 5.43 -7.92 0.43
CA GLY A 32 6.19 -6.69 0.48
C GLY A 32 5.86 -5.78 -0.70
N THR A 33 5.94 -4.49 -0.43
CA THR A 33 5.26 -3.44 -1.17
C THR A 33 5.93 -2.10 -0.88
N THR A 34 5.98 -1.24 -1.89
CA THR A 34 6.22 0.18 -1.68
C THR A 34 5.08 0.96 -2.31
N ILE A 35 4.34 1.70 -1.47
CA ILE A 35 3.26 2.60 -1.88
C ILE A 35 3.55 4.02 -1.40
N MET A 36 3.10 5.00 -2.16
CA MET A 36 3.37 6.40 -1.88
C MET A 36 2.28 7.31 -2.43
N ALA A 37 2.08 8.45 -1.76
CA ALA A 37 1.24 9.54 -2.22
C ALA A 37 1.85 10.90 -1.86
N VAL A 38 1.72 11.88 -2.74
CA VAL A 38 2.20 13.26 -2.59
C VAL A 38 1.11 14.23 -3.03
N GLU A 39 0.77 15.18 -2.17
CA GLU A 39 -0.12 16.31 -2.45
C GLU A 39 0.64 17.41 -3.19
N TYR A 40 0.01 18.01 -4.20
CA TYR A 40 0.55 19.12 -4.97
C TYR A 40 -0.54 20.16 -5.26
N GLU A 41 -0.14 21.34 -5.75
CA GLU A 41 -1.11 22.39 -6.08
C GLU A 41 -2.01 21.94 -7.25
N GLY A 42 -3.26 21.59 -6.94
CA GLY A 42 -4.26 21.14 -7.90
C GLY A 42 -4.60 19.64 -7.84
N GLY A 43 -3.91 18.83 -7.02
CA GLY A 43 -4.18 17.40 -6.97
C GLY A 43 -3.26 16.57 -6.09
N VAL A 44 -3.22 15.27 -6.37
CA VAL A 44 -2.33 14.31 -5.74
C VAL A 44 -1.68 13.41 -6.78
N VAL A 45 -0.45 12.98 -6.53
CA VAL A 45 0.22 11.92 -7.28
C VAL A 45 0.36 10.72 -6.35
N ILE A 46 -0.13 9.57 -6.80
CA ILE A 46 0.07 8.28 -6.12
C ILE A 46 0.97 7.37 -6.95
N GLY A 47 1.70 6.50 -6.27
CA GLY A 47 2.55 5.52 -6.91
C GLY A 47 2.71 4.24 -6.11
N ALA A 48 2.94 3.14 -6.83
CA ALA A 48 3.23 1.85 -6.24
C ALA A 48 4.12 1.00 -7.14
N ASP A 49 4.85 0.08 -6.51
CA ASP A 49 5.47 -1.05 -7.23
C ASP A 49 4.42 -2.12 -7.60
N SER A 50 4.82 -3.12 -8.39
CA SER A 50 3.88 -4.12 -8.94
C SER A 50 4.17 -5.56 -8.50
N ARG A 51 5.20 -5.80 -7.69
CA ARG A 51 5.57 -7.13 -7.24
C ARG A 51 4.70 -7.57 -6.06
N THR A 52 4.32 -8.83 -6.05
CA THR A 52 3.66 -9.50 -4.93
C THR A 52 4.41 -10.79 -4.63
N THR A 53 4.92 -10.93 -3.41
CA THR A 53 5.71 -12.07 -2.97
C THR A 53 4.98 -12.94 -1.95
N THR A 54 5.34 -14.22 -1.92
CA THR A 54 4.99 -15.18 -0.86
C THR A 54 6.29 -15.78 -0.36
N GLY A 55 6.83 -15.21 0.71
CA GLY A 55 8.22 -15.45 1.11
C GLY A 55 9.18 -15.01 0.00
N ALA A 56 10.12 -15.88 -0.38
CA ALA A 56 11.07 -15.61 -1.47
C ALA A 56 10.48 -15.77 -2.88
N TYR A 57 9.31 -16.40 -3.01
CA TYR A 57 8.68 -16.64 -4.31
C TYR A 57 7.89 -15.42 -4.77
N ILE A 58 8.09 -15.01 -6.03
CA ILE A 58 7.32 -13.93 -6.64
C ILE A 58 6.03 -14.52 -7.22
N ALA A 59 4.93 -14.36 -6.49
CA ALA A 59 3.60 -14.83 -6.90
C ALA A 59 3.06 -14.05 -8.10
N ASN A 60 3.26 -12.73 -8.14
CA ASN A 60 2.89 -11.89 -9.28
C ASN A 60 3.91 -10.75 -9.46
N ARG A 61 4.22 -10.41 -10.72
CA ARG A 61 5.18 -9.36 -11.09
C ARG A 61 4.53 -8.05 -11.51
N VAL A 62 3.24 -8.03 -11.82
CA VAL A 62 2.55 -6.91 -12.49
C VAL A 62 1.25 -6.49 -11.79
N THR A 63 1.11 -6.81 -10.50
CA THR A 63 -0.04 -6.45 -9.68
C THR A 63 -0.32 -4.95 -9.74
N ASP A 64 -1.59 -4.56 -9.78
CA ASP A 64 -2.01 -3.18 -9.61
C ASP A 64 -2.44 -2.93 -8.16
N LYS A 65 -1.63 -2.15 -7.43
CA LYS A 65 -1.87 -1.80 -6.03
C LYS A 65 -2.63 -0.47 -5.89
N LEU A 66 -2.91 0.21 -6.99
CA LEU A 66 -3.63 1.49 -7.05
C LEU A 66 -5.08 1.23 -7.44
N THR A 67 -5.95 1.07 -6.44
CA THR A 67 -7.35 0.67 -6.66
C THR A 67 -8.26 1.89 -6.70
N PRO A 68 -9.08 2.07 -7.75
CA PRO A 68 -10.11 3.11 -7.75
C PRO A 68 -11.20 2.76 -6.73
N ILE A 69 -11.50 3.71 -5.86
CA ILE A 69 -12.62 3.62 -4.89
C ILE A 69 -13.82 4.44 -5.39
N HIS A 70 -13.53 5.52 -6.12
CA HIS A 70 -14.49 6.32 -6.87
C HIS A 70 -13.74 7.01 -8.03
N ASP A 71 -14.44 7.71 -8.92
CA ASP A 71 -13.87 8.40 -10.08
C ASP A 71 -12.61 9.23 -9.80
N ARG A 72 -12.53 9.90 -8.64
CA ARG A 72 -11.41 10.76 -8.23
C ARG A 72 -10.79 10.39 -6.90
N ILE A 73 -11.06 9.17 -6.41
CA ILE A 73 -10.55 8.69 -5.12
C ILE A 73 -9.96 7.30 -5.34
N PHE A 74 -8.70 7.15 -4.95
CA PHE A 74 -7.96 5.91 -5.04
C PHE A 74 -7.45 5.49 -3.67
N CYS A 75 -7.22 4.19 -3.50
CA CYS A 75 -6.45 3.67 -2.39
C CYS A 75 -5.21 2.92 -2.90
N CYS A 76 -4.09 3.11 -2.21
CA CYS A 76 -2.90 2.29 -2.35
C CYS A 76 -2.95 1.19 -1.28
N ARG A 77 -2.80 -0.06 -1.71
CA ARG A 77 -2.94 -1.25 -0.86
C ARG A 77 -1.57 -1.84 -0.50
N SER A 78 -1.33 -2.06 0.80
CA SER A 78 -0.15 -2.74 1.33
C SER A 78 -0.53 -3.66 2.51
N GLY A 79 0.16 -4.80 2.65
CA GLY A 79 -0.10 -5.80 3.69
C GLY A 79 -0.61 -7.11 3.10
N SER A 80 -1.58 -7.74 3.77
CA SER A 80 -2.27 -8.92 3.25
C SER A 80 -3.06 -8.55 2.00
N ALA A 81 -2.79 -9.25 0.90
CA ALA A 81 -3.47 -9.00 -0.36
C ALA A 81 -4.99 -9.25 -0.25
N ALA A 82 -5.40 -10.30 0.47
CA ALA A 82 -6.80 -10.65 0.66
C ALA A 82 -7.53 -9.56 1.47
N ASP A 83 -6.97 -9.17 2.61
CA ASP A 83 -7.57 -8.18 3.52
C ASP A 83 -7.76 -6.84 2.81
N THR A 84 -6.70 -6.35 2.16
CA THR A 84 -6.74 -5.05 1.50
C THR A 84 -7.68 -5.02 0.30
N GLN A 85 -7.85 -6.14 -0.42
CA GLN A 85 -8.84 -6.25 -1.49
C GLN A 85 -10.27 -6.22 -0.93
N ALA A 86 -10.55 -7.05 0.08
CA ALA A 86 -11.88 -7.13 0.67
C ALA A 86 -12.34 -5.77 1.25
N ILE A 87 -11.46 -5.06 1.97
CA ILE A 87 -11.79 -3.75 2.53
C ILE A 87 -12.01 -2.72 1.41
N ALA A 88 -11.19 -2.74 0.35
CA ALA A 88 -11.36 -1.83 -0.77
C ALA A 88 -12.72 -2.02 -1.46
N ASP A 89 -13.15 -3.26 -1.66
CA ASP A 89 -14.46 -3.58 -2.25
C ASP A 89 -15.62 -3.12 -1.36
N ILE A 90 -15.52 -3.38 -0.04
CA ILE A 90 -16.53 -2.94 0.94
C ILE A 90 -16.65 -1.41 0.95
N VAL A 91 -15.52 -0.69 0.99
CA VAL A 91 -15.53 0.77 1.01
C VAL A 91 -16.03 1.34 -0.31
N THR A 92 -15.68 0.73 -1.45
CA THR A 92 -16.19 1.12 -2.77
C THR A 92 -17.71 1.01 -2.82
N TYR A 93 -18.27 -0.09 -2.33
CA TYR A 93 -19.71 -0.28 -2.25
C TYR A 93 -20.39 0.77 -1.35
N GLN A 94 -19.89 0.95 -0.13
CA GLN A 94 -20.46 1.91 0.83
C GLN A 94 -20.39 3.36 0.32
N LEU A 95 -19.26 3.75 -0.27
CA LEU A 95 -19.06 5.10 -0.78
C LEU A 95 -19.90 5.36 -2.04
N GLY A 96 -20.01 4.38 -2.93
CA GLY A 96 -20.86 4.46 -4.12
C GLY A 96 -22.33 4.61 -3.77
N PHE A 97 -22.83 3.80 -2.84
CA PHE A 97 -24.20 3.93 -2.33
C PHE A 97 -24.45 5.32 -1.73
N HIS A 98 -23.53 5.80 -0.88
CA HIS A 98 -23.62 7.11 -0.25
C HIS A 98 -23.61 8.27 -1.27
N SER A 99 -22.80 8.17 -2.33
CA SER A 99 -22.75 9.18 -3.39
C SER A 99 -24.04 9.25 -4.18
N ILE A 100 -24.65 8.10 -4.50
CA ILE A 100 -25.93 8.02 -5.22
C ILE A 100 -27.06 8.60 -4.38
N GLU A 101 -27.10 8.29 -3.07
CA GLU A 101 -28.15 8.79 -2.17
C GLU A 101 -28.10 10.31 -2.01
N LEU A 102 -26.91 10.90 -2.03
CA LEU A 102 -26.72 12.35 -1.91
C LEU A 102 -26.72 13.10 -3.25
N ASP A 103 -26.67 12.38 -4.38
CA ASP A 103 -26.49 12.94 -5.72
C ASP A 103 -25.29 13.91 -5.81
N GLU A 104 -24.23 13.64 -5.04
CA GLU A 104 -23.00 14.45 -4.98
C GLU A 104 -21.77 13.54 -5.06
N ALA A 105 -20.72 14.02 -5.73
CA ALA A 105 -19.43 13.35 -5.73
C ALA A 105 -18.89 13.25 -4.29
N PRO A 106 -18.42 12.07 -3.84
CA PRO A 106 -18.03 11.87 -2.46
C PRO A 106 -16.75 12.63 -2.12
N LEU A 107 -16.61 12.98 -0.83
CA LEU A 107 -15.41 13.63 -0.30
C LEU A 107 -14.30 12.61 -0.02
N VAL A 108 -13.04 13.02 -0.20
CA VAL A 108 -11.88 12.16 0.10
C VAL A 108 -11.86 11.77 1.58
N GLN A 109 -12.21 12.73 2.45
CA GLN A 109 -12.30 12.49 3.89
C GLN A 109 -13.37 11.44 4.25
N THR A 110 -14.48 11.37 3.51
CA THR A 110 -15.53 10.37 3.77
C THR A 110 -15.00 8.98 3.48
N ALA A 111 -14.36 8.78 2.32
CA ALA A 111 -13.72 7.52 1.97
C ALA A 111 -12.68 7.09 3.02
N ALA A 112 -11.83 8.03 3.46
CA ALA A 112 -10.80 7.76 4.45
C ALA A 112 -11.38 7.36 5.82
N ASN A 113 -12.53 7.91 6.22
CA ASN A 113 -13.22 7.49 7.44
C ASN A 113 -13.85 6.10 7.33
N LEU A 114 -14.33 5.69 6.15
CA LEU A 114 -14.82 4.32 5.94
C LEU A 114 -13.70 3.28 6.06
N PHE A 115 -12.52 3.58 5.50
CA PHE A 115 -11.31 2.76 5.71
C PHE A 115 -10.91 2.71 7.18
N LYS A 116 -10.84 3.86 7.86
CA LYS A 116 -10.55 3.93 9.30
C LYS A 116 -11.50 3.04 10.10
N ALA A 117 -12.82 3.17 9.87
CA ALA A 117 -13.83 2.42 10.61
C ALA A 117 -13.70 0.91 10.39
N SER A 118 -13.46 0.49 9.14
CA SER A 118 -13.28 -0.92 8.79
C SER A 118 -11.99 -1.50 9.39
N CYS A 119 -10.86 -0.82 9.18
CA CYS A 119 -9.56 -1.25 9.70
C CYS A 119 -9.52 -1.26 11.23
N TYR A 120 -10.16 -0.30 11.91
CA TYR A 120 -10.18 -0.27 13.38
C TYR A 120 -11.08 -1.37 13.97
N ARG A 121 -12.21 -1.65 13.32
CA ARG A 121 -13.17 -2.68 13.77
C ARG A 121 -12.54 -4.07 13.78
N TYR A 122 -11.81 -4.42 12.73
CA TYR A 122 -11.20 -5.73 12.55
C TYR A 122 -9.67 -5.68 12.74
N ARG A 123 -9.17 -4.74 13.55
CA ARG A 123 -7.72 -4.48 13.70
C ARG A 123 -6.89 -5.67 14.19
N GLU A 124 -7.52 -6.66 14.84
CA GLU A 124 -6.87 -7.87 15.35
C GLU A 124 -6.87 -9.00 14.30
N GLU A 125 -7.67 -8.87 13.23
CA GLU A 125 -7.85 -9.88 12.17
C GLU A 125 -7.30 -9.40 10.81
N LEU A 126 -7.10 -8.09 10.63
CA LEU A 126 -6.65 -7.50 9.37
C LEU A 126 -5.22 -7.01 9.46
N MET A 127 -4.42 -7.37 8.46
CA MET A 127 -3.12 -6.76 8.18
C MET A 127 -3.22 -5.85 6.96
N ALA A 128 -3.76 -4.63 7.16
CA ALA A 128 -3.96 -3.65 6.09
C ALA A 128 -3.30 -2.30 6.42
N GLY A 129 -2.39 -1.88 5.53
CA GLY A 129 -1.90 -0.50 5.45
C GLY A 129 -2.46 0.15 4.18
N ILE A 130 -3.27 1.19 4.36
CA ILE A 130 -3.98 1.87 3.26
C ILE A 130 -3.54 3.33 3.21
N ILE A 131 -3.19 3.80 2.01
CA ILE A 131 -3.12 5.24 1.73
C ILE A 131 -4.34 5.59 0.87
N VAL A 132 -5.18 6.49 1.35
CA VAL A 132 -6.33 7.02 0.62
C VAL A 132 -5.93 8.37 0.06
N ALA A 133 -6.01 8.53 -1.26
CA ALA A 133 -5.67 9.77 -1.92
C ALA A 133 -6.67 10.09 -3.01
N GLY A 134 -7.01 11.35 -3.15
CA GLY A 134 -7.94 11.78 -4.17
C GLY A 134 -8.06 13.28 -4.25
N TRP A 135 -9.02 13.71 -5.06
CA TRP A 135 -9.38 15.10 -5.22
C TRP A 135 -10.87 15.28 -4.99
N ASP A 136 -11.25 16.32 -4.23
CA ASP A 136 -12.64 16.77 -4.12
C ASP A 136 -12.77 18.29 -4.28
N LYS A 137 -13.98 18.75 -4.59
CA LYS A 137 -14.28 20.17 -4.83
C LYS A 137 -14.13 21.05 -3.59
N ARG A 138 -14.12 20.48 -2.38
CA ARG A 138 -14.17 21.26 -1.12
C ARG A 138 -12.78 21.58 -0.60
N ARG A 139 -11.84 20.66 -0.71
CA ARG A 139 -10.47 20.81 -0.18
C ARG A 139 -9.38 20.46 -1.19
N GLY A 140 -9.73 20.14 -2.42
CA GLY A 140 -8.79 19.80 -3.48
C GLY A 140 -8.13 18.44 -3.23
N GLY A 141 -6.86 18.34 -3.61
CA GLY A 141 -6.04 17.15 -3.41
C GLY A 141 -5.80 16.87 -1.93
N GLN A 142 -6.01 15.62 -1.51
CA GLN A 142 -5.81 15.20 -0.13
C GLN A 142 -5.19 13.80 -0.08
N VAL A 143 -4.28 13.62 0.88
CA VAL A 143 -3.69 12.33 1.23
C VAL A 143 -3.99 12.00 2.70
N TYR A 144 -4.56 10.82 2.92
CA TYR A 144 -4.84 10.25 4.22
C TYR A 144 -4.16 8.90 4.34
N THR A 145 -3.57 8.64 5.50
CA THR A 145 -2.95 7.34 5.80
C THR A 145 -3.72 6.63 6.91
N VAL A 146 -3.98 5.35 6.67
CA VAL A 146 -4.60 4.40 7.61
C VAL A 146 -3.60 3.26 7.79
N PRO A 147 -2.65 3.39 8.73
CA PRO A 147 -1.71 2.32 9.01
C PRO A 147 -2.41 1.16 9.73
N VAL A 148 -1.68 0.06 9.90
CA VAL A 148 -2.11 -1.05 10.75
C VAL A 148 -2.45 -0.50 12.14
N GLY A 149 -3.60 -0.92 12.68
CA GLY A 149 -4.19 -0.37 13.90
C GLY A 149 -5.34 0.62 13.67
N GLY A 150 -5.55 1.10 12.44
CA GLY A 150 -6.78 1.80 12.04
C GLY A 150 -6.88 3.26 12.50
N MET A 151 -5.75 3.91 12.83
CA MET A 151 -5.75 5.38 12.99
C MET A 151 -5.95 6.08 11.63
N LEU A 152 -6.29 7.36 11.65
CA LEU A 152 -6.46 8.16 10.44
C LEU A 152 -5.70 9.49 10.59
N VAL A 153 -4.76 9.74 9.70
CA VAL A 153 -3.95 10.96 9.71
C VAL A 153 -3.89 11.56 8.31
N ARG A 154 -4.10 12.88 8.19
CA ARG A 154 -3.86 13.63 6.96
C ARG A 154 -2.40 14.06 6.92
N GLN A 155 -1.73 13.85 5.79
CA GLN A 155 -0.35 14.28 5.57
C GLN A 155 -0.19 14.76 4.13
N PRO A 156 0.67 15.75 3.84
CA PRO A 156 0.94 16.14 2.46
C PRO A 156 1.73 15.07 1.68
N VAL A 157 2.46 14.20 2.39
CA VAL A 157 3.18 13.06 1.84
C VAL A 157 2.96 11.87 2.74
N SER A 158 2.73 10.70 2.14
CA SER A 158 2.71 9.43 2.85
C SER A 158 3.44 8.36 2.07
N VAL A 159 4.25 7.57 2.77
CA VAL A 159 4.95 6.39 2.26
C VAL A 159 4.57 5.19 3.12
N GLY A 160 4.41 4.03 2.51
CA GLY A 160 3.97 2.82 3.19
C GLY A 160 4.46 1.54 2.53
N GLY A 161 4.29 0.43 3.26
CA GLY A 161 4.77 -0.89 2.89
C GLY A 161 6.19 -1.19 3.35
N SER A 162 6.70 -2.38 3.06
CA SER A 162 8.04 -2.83 3.49
C SER A 162 9.16 -1.93 2.98
N GLY A 163 9.05 -1.47 1.72
CA GLY A 163 10.09 -0.70 1.07
C GLY A 163 10.15 0.78 1.49
N SER A 164 9.13 1.28 2.21
CA SER A 164 9.13 2.66 2.71
C SER A 164 10.29 2.94 3.67
N THR A 165 10.75 1.91 4.40
CA THR A 165 11.85 1.99 5.37
C THR A 165 13.16 2.45 4.75
N TYR A 166 13.40 2.17 3.46
CA TYR A 166 14.63 2.53 2.75
C TYR A 166 14.63 3.97 2.21
N ILE A 167 13.48 4.64 2.17
CA ILE A 167 13.31 5.90 1.45
C ILE A 167 12.91 7.08 2.33
N TYR A 168 12.76 6.92 3.65
CA TYR A 168 12.45 8.04 4.56
C TYR A 168 13.47 9.18 4.43
N GLY A 169 14.78 8.90 4.51
CA GLY A 169 15.80 9.94 4.38
C GLY A 169 15.85 10.60 3.00
N PHE A 170 15.52 9.85 1.94
CA PHE A 170 15.37 10.41 0.59
C PHE A 170 14.20 11.40 0.54
N MET A 171 13.06 11.00 1.11
CA MET A 171 11.86 11.83 1.14
C MET A 171 12.06 13.11 1.96
N ASP A 172 12.66 13.00 3.14
CA ASP A 172 12.95 14.14 4.01
C ASP A 172 13.88 15.16 3.33
N SER A 173 14.78 14.70 2.46
CA SER A 173 15.75 15.57 1.76
C SER A 173 15.21 16.18 0.46
N ASN A 174 14.29 15.49 -0.24
CA ASN A 174 13.88 15.85 -1.60
C ASN A 174 12.46 16.40 -1.70
N TYR A 175 11.58 16.10 -0.74
CA TYR A 175 10.25 16.69 -0.71
C TYR A 175 10.32 18.19 -0.39
N LYS A 176 9.57 18.98 -1.15
CA LYS A 176 9.38 20.40 -0.90
C LYS A 176 7.89 20.72 -0.91
N PRO A 177 7.40 21.62 -0.04
CA PRO A 177 6.05 22.14 -0.17
C PRO A 177 5.84 22.79 -1.55
N ASN A 178 4.61 22.71 -2.07
CA ASN A 178 4.20 23.35 -3.33
C ASN A 178 4.99 22.89 -4.58
N MET A 179 5.31 21.60 -4.66
CA MET A 179 5.84 21.01 -5.89
C MET A 179 4.79 21.01 -7.00
N THR A 180 5.24 21.06 -8.26
CA THR A 180 4.35 20.89 -9.42
C THR A 180 4.00 19.41 -9.64
N LYS A 181 2.97 19.13 -10.46
CA LYS A 181 2.59 17.77 -10.84
C LYS A 181 3.79 16.96 -11.35
N GLU A 182 4.60 17.55 -12.23
CA GLU A 182 5.76 16.92 -12.86
C GLU A 182 6.85 16.64 -11.82
N GLN A 183 7.12 17.60 -10.92
CA GLN A 183 8.07 17.42 -9.83
C GLN A 183 7.63 16.28 -8.90
N CYS A 184 6.34 16.18 -8.58
CA CYS A 184 5.79 15.07 -7.79
C CYS A 184 5.91 13.73 -8.50
N LEU A 185 5.63 13.66 -9.80
CA LEU A 185 5.83 12.44 -10.61
C LEU A 185 7.30 11.99 -10.58
N HIS A 186 8.24 12.92 -10.71
CA HIS A 186 9.67 12.63 -10.60
C HIS A 186 10.08 12.19 -9.19
N LEU A 187 9.56 12.84 -8.15
CA LEU A 187 9.84 12.47 -6.76
C LEU A 187 9.35 11.06 -6.44
N VAL A 188 8.09 10.74 -6.79
CA VAL A 188 7.46 9.44 -6.52
C VAL A 188 8.15 8.33 -7.31
N SER A 189 8.40 8.52 -8.61
CA SER A 189 9.11 7.53 -9.42
C SER A 189 10.55 7.30 -8.95
N GLY A 190 11.23 8.37 -8.55
CA GLY A 190 12.57 8.32 -7.97
C GLY A 190 12.63 7.52 -6.67
N ALA A 191 11.74 7.82 -5.73
CA ALA A 191 11.64 7.14 -4.45
C ALA A 191 11.30 5.65 -4.62
N LEU A 192 10.30 5.33 -5.46
CA LEU A 192 9.93 3.94 -5.72
C LEU A 192 11.08 3.16 -6.36
N SER A 193 11.85 3.76 -7.28
CA SER A 193 13.02 3.12 -7.87
C SER A 193 14.09 2.77 -6.81
N LEU A 194 14.40 3.70 -5.91
CA LEU A 194 15.34 3.47 -4.80
C LEU A 194 14.86 2.37 -3.86
N ALA A 195 13.57 2.35 -3.54
CA ALA A 195 12.98 1.30 -2.70
C ALA A 195 13.07 -0.07 -3.40
N MET A 196 12.73 -0.16 -4.69
CA MET A 196 12.77 -1.39 -5.47
C MET A 196 14.18 -1.96 -5.65
N GLU A 197 15.23 -1.13 -5.57
CA GLU A 197 16.62 -1.59 -5.62
C GLU A 197 17.08 -2.25 -4.31
N ARG A 198 16.45 -1.91 -3.17
CA ARG A 198 16.88 -2.34 -1.84
C ARG A 198 15.92 -3.32 -1.15
N ASP A 199 14.62 -3.16 -1.33
CA ASP A 199 13.60 -4.06 -0.78
C ASP A 199 13.39 -5.26 -1.70
N GLY A 200 13.78 -6.45 -1.25
CA GLY A 200 13.65 -7.69 -2.02
C GLY A 200 12.19 -8.05 -2.37
N SER A 201 11.23 -7.54 -1.60
CA SER A 201 9.81 -7.81 -1.84
C SER A 201 9.13 -6.79 -2.76
N SER A 202 9.77 -5.64 -3.00
CA SER A 202 9.31 -4.64 -3.96
C SER A 202 9.97 -4.85 -5.33
N GLY A 203 9.29 -4.47 -6.41
CA GLY A 203 9.89 -4.54 -7.75
C GLY A 203 8.87 -4.57 -8.90
N GLY A 204 9.36 -4.96 -10.08
CA GLY A 204 8.53 -5.00 -11.29
C GLY A 204 8.50 -3.65 -12.00
N VAL A 205 7.32 -3.07 -12.16
CA VAL A 205 7.08 -1.77 -12.79
C VAL A 205 6.59 -0.77 -11.75
N ILE A 206 6.80 0.52 -12.02
CA ILE A 206 6.16 1.58 -11.24
C ILE A 206 4.85 1.94 -11.93
N ARG A 207 3.76 1.92 -11.16
CA ARG A 207 2.47 2.48 -11.57
C ARG A 207 2.29 3.82 -10.88
N LEU A 208 1.95 4.85 -11.64
CA LEU A 208 1.64 6.19 -11.15
C LEU A 208 0.21 6.57 -11.55
N ALA A 209 -0.43 7.38 -10.72
CA ALA A 209 -1.64 8.09 -11.11
C ALA A 209 -1.61 9.52 -10.57
N ALA A 210 -1.79 10.51 -11.45
CA ALA A 210 -2.04 11.88 -11.07
C ALA A 210 -3.56 12.12 -11.07
N ILE A 211 -4.09 12.57 -9.94
CA ILE A 211 -5.52 12.77 -9.70
C ILE A 211 -5.74 14.26 -9.45
N SER A 212 -6.63 14.87 -10.23
CA SER A 212 -6.92 16.31 -10.15
C SER A 212 -8.38 16.59 -10.51
N GLU A 213 -8.73 17.87 -10.60
CA GLU A 213 -10.06 18.30 -11.05
C GLU A 213 -10.42 17.81 -12.46
N SER A 214 -9.43 17.71 -13.37
CA SER A 214 -9.67 17.32 -14.77
C SER A 214 -9.91 15.82 -14.92
N GLY A 215 -9.50 15.01 -13.94
CA GLY A 215 -9.63 13.55 -13.97
C GLY A 215 -8.38 12.85 -13.46
N VAL A 216 -8.17 11.62 -13.96
CA VAL A 216 -7.11 10.71 -13.53
C VAL A 216 -6.21 10.38 -14.71
N GLU A 217 -4.93 10.72 -14.60
CA GLU A 217 -3.89 10.40 -15.58
C GLU A 217 -3.05 9.25 -15.03
N ARG A 218 -3.13 8.06 -15.66
CA ARG A 218 -2.34 6.88 -15.25
C ARG A 218 -1.11 6.73 -16.14
N GLN A 219 0.02 6.44 -15.51
CA GLN A 219 1.28 6.17 -16.20
C GLN A 219 1.90 4.88 -15.65
N VAL A 220 2.55 4.11 -16.53
CA VAL A 220 3.35 2.95 -16.13
C VAL A 220 4.78 3.17 -16.60
N ILE A 221 5.73 3.10 -15.68
CA ILE A 221 7.17 3.12 -15.98
C ILE A 221 7.66 1.68 -15.93
N LEU A 222 8.07 1.18 -17.09
CA LEU A 222 8.55 -0.19 -17.23
C LEU A 222 9.91 -0.37 -16.52
N GLY A 223 10.25 -1.62 -16.16
CA GLY A 223 11.48 -1.93 -15.43
C GLY A 223 12.77 -1.42 -16.09
N ASN A 224 12.81 -1.38 -17.43
CA ASN A 224 13.94 -0.86 -18.21
C ASN A 224 13.99 0.67 -18.28
N GLN A 225 12.92 1.36 -17.87
CA GLN A 225 12.77 2.82 -17.89
C GLN A 225 12.83 3.42 -16.48
N LEU A 226 13.07 2.60 -15.46
CA LEU A 226 13.17 3.07 -14.07
C LEU A 226 14.33 4.06 -13.92
N PRO A 227 14.15 5.16 -13.17
CA PRO A 227 15.24 6.08 -12.85
C PRO A 227 16.41 5.33 -12.20
N LYS A 228 17.59 5.43 -12.81
CA LYS A 228 18.83 4.86 -12.26
C LYS A 228 19.50 5.87 -11.35
N TRP A 229 19.88 5.43 -10.16
CA TRP A 229 20.53 6.27 -9.14
C TRP A 229 22.01 5.98 -8.97
N SER A 230 22.48 4.83 -9.46
CA SER A 230 23.90 4.51 -9.56
C SER A 230 24.46 4.88 -10.93
N THR A 231 25.65 5.47 -10.92
CA THR A 231 26.47 5.67 -12.13
C THR A 231 27.15 4.34 -12.45
N ALA A 232 26.48 3.47 -13.20
CA ALA A 232 27.09 2.27 -13.76
C ALA A 232 26.75 2.17 -15.26
#